data_AF-T1DC37-F1
#
_entry.id   AF-T1DC37-F1
#
_cell.length_a   1.000
_cell.length_b   1.000
_cell.length_c   1.000
_cell.angle_alpha   90.00
_cell.angle_beta   90.00
_cell.angle_gamma   90.00
#
_symmetry.space_group_name_H-M   'P 1'
#
loop_
_entity.id
_entity.type
_entity.pdbx_description
1 polymer ?
#
loop_
_entity_poly.entity_id
_entity_poly.type
_entity_poly.pdbx_seq_one_letter_code
_entity_poly.pdbx_strand_id
1 'polypeptide(L)'
;MDKASVPPPPALPLEFPDGTTPVTCRVCIYDSSLGKKVGVGPLMDKASVPPPPAGSLYMEQVHVKLGEELWFSIGGQNIPFGASPQDVWTELGRPCGIHQKQVDQMVIHSASDPRPRTTLCGDYFYNYFTRGLDILFDGQTHKIKKFVLHTN
;
A
#
# COMPACT_ATOMS: atom_id res chain seq x y z
N MET A 1 25.20 30.63 -40.04
CA MET A 1 25.22 31.01 -38.62
C MET A 1 24.28 30.06 -37.91
N ASP A 2 24.82 28.91 -37.53
CA ASP A 2 24.11 27.74 -37.05
C ASP A 2 23.52 27.95 -35.65
N LYS A 3 22.28 27.51 -35.50
CA LYS A 3 21.52 27.56 -34.25
C LYS A 3 22.01 26.40 -33.37
N ALA A 4 22.78 26.72 -32.33
CA ALA A 4 23.25 25.74 -31.36
C ALA A 4 22.04 25.08 -30.66
N SER A 5 21.84 23.78 -30.90
CA SER A 5 20.88 22.94 -30.20
C SER A 5 21.39 22.67 -28.78
N VAL A 6 20.63 23.10 -27.77
CA VAL A 6 20.90 22.77 -26.37
C VAL A 6 20.73 21.25 -26.18
N PRO A 7 21.72 20.51 -25.63
CA PRO A 7 21.58 19.09 -25.38
C PRO A 7 20.49 18.83 -24.32
N PRO A 8 19.68 17.77 -24.46
CA PRO A 8 18.70 17.39 -23.45
C PRO A 8 19.42 17.12 -22.11
N PRO A 9 18.79 17.42 -20.96
CA PRO A 9 19.36 17.12 -19.66
C PRO A 9 19.71 15.63 -19.57
N PRO A 10 20.82 15.25 -18.93
CA PRO A 10 21.21 13.85 -18.81
C PRO A 10 20.08 13.09 -18.12
N ALA A 11 19.48 12.14 -18.84
CA ALA A 11 18.63 11.12 -18.23
C ALA A 11 19.52 10.40 -17.21
N LEU A 12 19.10 10.38 -15.94
CA LEU A 12 19.78 9.61 -14.91
C LEU A 12 19.84 8.16 -15.40
N PRO A 13 21.04 7.55 -15.57
CA PRO A 13 21.13 6.18 -16.03
C PRO A 13 20.65 5.30 -14.89
N LEU A 14 19.37 4.94 -14.96
CA LEU A 14 18.73 4.03 -14.02
C LEU A 14 18.84 2.58 -14.50
N GLU A 15 19.70 2.29 -15.48
CA GLU A 15 19.99 0.95 -15.99
C GLU A 15 21.43 0.57 -15.67
N PHE A 16 21.62 -0.67 -15.21
CA PHE A 16 22.94 -1.24 -15.01
C PHE A 16 23.64 -1.47 -16.37
N PRO A 17 24.98 -1.61 -16.38
CA PRO A 17 25.74 -1.92 -17.60
C PRO A 17 25.33 -3.24 -18.29
N ASP A 18 24.57 -4.09 -17.60
CA ASP A 18 24.01 -5.35 -18.13
C ASP A 18 22.61 -5.18 -18.75
N GLY A 19 22.09 -3.96 -18.82
CA GLY A 19 20.77 -3.64 -19.39
C GLY A 19 19.59 -3.89 -18.46
N THR A 20 19.83 -4.19 -17.18
CA THR A 20 18.75 -4.38 -16.21
C THR A 20 18.37 -3.07 -15.52
N THR A 21 17.07 -2.82 -15.36
CA THR A 21 16.54 -1.69 -14.60
C THR A 21 16.36 -2.08 -13.11
N PRO A 22 17.14 -1.54 -12.16
CA PRO A 22 16.91 -1.73 -10.73
C PRO A 22 15.50 -1.38 -10.30
N VAL A 23 14.91 -2.25 -9.48
CA VAL A 23 13.68 -1.95 -8.75
C VAL A 23 14.02 -0.93 -7.67
N THR A 24 13.61 0.32 -7.88
CA THR A 24 13.81 1.39 -6.90
C THR A 24 12.77 1.24 -5.79
N CYS A 25 13.21 0.83 -4.60
CA CYS A 25 12.33 0.71 -3.42
C CYS A 25 12.32 1.97 -2.54
N ARG A 26 13.35 2.83 -2.64
CA ARG A 26 13.46 4.06 -1.85
C ARG A 26 14.36 5.09 -2.55
N VAL A 27 13.85 6.31 -2.70
CA VAL A 27 14.65 7.47 -3.15
C VAL A 27 14.82 8.39 -1.95
N CYS A 28 16.07 8.59 -1.53
CA CYS A 28 16.41 9.58 -0.50
C CYS A 28 17.16 10.73 -1.16
N ILE A 29 16.63 11.95 -1.04
CA ILE A 29 17.30 13.17 -1.48
C ILE A 29 17.93 13.80 -0.24
N TYR A 30 19.26 13.85 -0.19
CA TYR A 30 20.01 14.54 0.86
C TYR A 30 20.55 15.86 0.30
N ASP A 31 20.20 16.98 0.94
CA ASP A 31 20.78 18.29 0.64
C ASP A 31 21.76 18.66 1.77
N SER A 32 23.02 18.96 1.43
CA SER A 32 24.07 19.36 2.39
C SER A 32 24.19 20.88 2.56
N SER A 33 23.24 21.65 2.00
CA SER A 33 23.23 23.11 2.10
C SER A 33 23.08 23.60 3.55
N LEU A 34 24.21 23.95 4.17
CA LEU A 34 24.31 24.69 5.45
C LEU A 34 23.93 26.18 5.33
N GLY A 35 23.58 26.67 4.14
CA GLY A 35 23.30 28.07 3.89
C GLY A 35 22.20 28.25 2.86
N LYS A 36 21.11 28.91 3.27
CA LYS A 36 19.82 29.14 2.57
C LYS A 36 19.90 29.92 1.23
N LYS A 37 20.98 29.80 0.47
CA LYS A 37 21.21 30.57 -0.77
C LYS A 37 21.69 29.76 -1.97
N VAL A 38 22.14 28.51 -1.83
CA VAL A 38 22.56 27.68 -2.98
C VAL A 38 22.21 26.19 -2.79
N GLY A 39 21.06 25.91 -2.16
CA GLY A 39 20.54 24.56 -1.99
C GLY A 39 19.11 24.47 -2.49
N VAL A 40 18.62 23.25 -2.65
CA VAL A 40 17.26 22.88 -3.11
C VAL A 40 16.20 23.25 -2.03
N GLY A 41 16.56 24.10 -1.07
CA GLY A 41 15.76 24.54 0.06
C GLY A 41 14.36 25.10 -0.27
N PRO A 42 14.15 25.90 -1.33
CA PRO A 42 12.80 26.35 -1.70
C PRO A 42 12.05 25.35 -2.62
N LEU A 43 12.68 24.26 -3.05
CA LEU A 43 12.10 23.30 -4.00
C LEU A 43 11.50 22.07 -3.30
N MET A 44 11.78 21.83 -2.01
CA MET A 44 11.11 20.76 -1.28
C MET A 44 9.61 21.04 -1.07
N ASP A 45 9.20 22.31 -0.98
CA ASP A 45 7.78 22.72 -1.05
C ASP A 45 7.14 22.47 -2.44
N LYS A 46 7.97 22.16 -3.45
CA LYS A 46 7.54 21.78 -4.81
C LYS A 46 7.68 20.29 -5.09
N ALA A 47 8.16 19.49 -4.13
CA ALA A 47 8.20 18.04 -4.26
C ALA A 47 6.79 17.47 -4.04
N SER A 48 5.89 17.70 -5.01
CA SER A 48 4.62 16.99 -5.07
C SER A 48 4.88 15.57 -5.51
N VAL A 49 4.33 14.59 -4.79
CA VAL A 49 4.28 13.19 -5.26
C VAL A 49 3.74 13.20 -6.68
N PRO A 50 4.37 12.48 -7.64
CA PRO A 50 3.83 12.35 -8.98
C PRO A 50 2.35 11.96 -8.89
N PRO A 51 1.44 12.69 -9.55
CA PRO A 51 0.02 12.38 -9.45
C PRO A 51 -0.17 10.93 -9.90
N PRO A 52 -0.99 10.15 -9.18
CA PRO A 52 -1.24 8.77 -9.58
C PRO A 52 -1.80 8.74 -11.02
N PRO A 53 -1.59 7.64 -11.76
CA PRO A 53 -2.16 7.50 -13.09
C PRO A 53 -3.65 7.82 -13.08
N ALA A 54 -4.15 8.52 -14.10
CA ALA A 54 -5.55 8.88 -14.20
C ALA A 54 -6.45 7.63 -14.05
N GLY A 55 -7.34 7.63 -13.06
CA GLY A 55 -8.21 6.49 -12.75
C GLY A 55 -7.61 5.41 -11.83
N SER A 56 -6.41 5.63 -11.27
CA SER A 56 -5.84 4.72 -10.28
C SER A 56 -6.61 4.78 -8.97
N LEU A 57 -7.16 3.63 -8.56
CA LEU A 57 -7.78 3.45 -7.25
C LEU A 57 -6.74 3.11 -6.17
N TYR A 58 -5.46 2.95 -6.54
CA TYR A 58 -4.42 2.51 -5.62
C TYR A 58 -4.18 3.51 -4.50
N MET A 59 -4.25 4.82 -4.79
CA MET A 59 -4.08 5.91 -3.82
C MET A 59 -5.39 6.65 -3.57
N GLU A 60 -6.52 5.95 -3.70
CA GLU A 60 -7.82 6.49 -3.37
C GLU A 60 -7.85 6.95 -1.89
N GLN A 61 -8.43 8.13 -1.63
CA GLN A 61 -8.66 8.58 -0.26
C GLN A 61 -9.70 7.70 0.41
N VAL A 62 -9.38 7.17 1.59
CA VAL A 62 -10.26 6.29 2.36
C VAL A 62 -10.56 6.93 3.71
N HIS A 63 -11.83 6.97 4.10
CA HIS A 63 -12.26 7.43 5.41
C HIS A 63 -12.47 6.22 6.33
N VAL A 64 -11.84 6.24 7.50
CA VAL A 64 -11.91 5.13 8.47
C VAL A 64 -12.71 5.57 9.69
N LYS A 65 -13.75 4.81 10.03
CA LYS A 65 -14.41 4.89 11.34
C LYS A 65 -13.96 3.69 12.16
N LEU A 66 -13.06 3.95 13.13
CA LEU A 66 -12.42 2.91 13.93
C LEU A 66 -13.45 1.96 14.57
N GLY A 67 -13.29 0.66 14.30
CA GLY A 67 -14.17 -0.39 14.81
C GLY A 67 -15.52 -0.51 14.11
N GLU A 68 -15.85 0.38 13.17
CA GLU A 68 -17.14 0.37 12.47
C GLU A 68 -16.98 0.06 10.98
N GLU A 69 -16.37 0.94 10.18
CA GLU A 69 -16.35 0.78 8.72
C GLU A 69 -15.20 1.50 8.01
N LEU A 70 -14.99 1.10 6.75
CA LEU A 70 -14.07 1.68 5.78
C LEU A 70 -14.85 2.23 4.58
N TRP A 71 -14.70 3.52 4.26
CA TRP A 71 -15.40 4.20 3.17
C TRP A 71 -14.43 4.65 2.07
N PHE A 72 -14.71 4.29 0.81
CA PHE A 72 -13.97 4.66 -0.40
C PHE A 72 -14.56 5.92 -1.06
N SER A 73 -13.77 6.98 -1.20
CA SER A 73 -14.25 8.31 -1.64
C SER A 73 -14.63 8.41 -3.12
N ILE A 74 -13.93 7.68 -4.00
CA ILE A 74 -14.14 7.70 -5.46
C ILE A 74 -15.31 6.79 -5.82
N GLY A 75 -15.36 5.59 -5.26
CA GLY A 75 -16.38 4.59 -5.59
C GLY A 75 -17.63 4.62 -4.71
N GLY A 76 -17.62 5.35 -3.60
CA GLY A 76 -18.74 5.43 -2.67
C GLY A 76 -19.05 4.13 -1.92
N GLN A 77 -18.15 3.14 -2.00
CA GLN A 77 -18.31 1.85 -1.34
C GLN A 77 -18.03 1.98 0.16
N ASN A 78 -18.80 1.25 0.98
CA ASN A 78 -18.54 1.14 2.41
C ASN A 78 -18.45 -0.33 2.84
N ILE A 79 -17.47 -0.64 3.69
CA ILE A 79 -17.24 -2.00 4.17
C ILE A 79 -17.18 -1.99 5.69
N PRO A 80 -18.21 -2.51 6.38
CA PRO A 80 -18.19 -2.59 7.82
C PRO A 80 -17.29 -3.73 8.32
N PHE A 81 -16.76 -3.58 9.53
CA PHE A 81 -16.23 -4.71 10.29
C PHE A 81 -17.34 -5.76 10.46
N GLY A 82 -16.97 -7.05 10.44
CA GLY A 82 -17.96 -8.12 10.52
C GLY A 82 -18.66 -8.46 9.18
N ALA A 83 -18.36 -7.76 8.08
CA ALA A 83 -18.85 -8.13 6.75
C ALA A 83 -18.34 -9.51 6.31
N SER A 84 -19.12 -10.19 5.47
CA SER A 84 -18.75 -11.48 4.87
C SER A 84 -17.97 -11.29 3.57
N PRO A 85 -17.26 -12.32 3.05
CA PRO A 85 -16.64 -12.29 1.74
C PRO A 85 -17.61 -11.91 0.62
N GLN A 86 -18.86 -12.34 0.70
CA GLN A 86 -19.88 -12.04 -0.29
C GLN A 86 -20.23 -10.55 -0.31
N ASP A 87 -20.34 -9.94 0.88
CA ASP A 87 -20.56 -8.49 1.01
C ASP A 87 -19.39 -7.73 0.38
N VAL A 88 -18.14 -8.14 0.68
CA VAL A 88 -16.95 -7.53 0.11
C VAL A 88 -16.88 -7.68 -1.40
N TRP A 89 -17.27 -8.83 -1.96
CA TRP A 89 -17.31 -9.01 -3.41
C TRP A 89 -18.38 -8.16 -4.09
N THR A 90 -19.49 -7.89 -3.40
CA THR A 90 -20.55 -7.02 -3.91
C THR A 90 -20.04 -5.58 -4.03
N GLU A 91 -19.26 -5.12 -3.05
CA GLU A 91 -18.72 -3.76 -3.01
C GLU A 91 -17.46 -3.58 -3.88
N LEU A 92 -16.46 -4.46 -3.73
CA LEU A 92 -15.13 -4.30 -4.33
C LEU A 92 -14.86 -5.22 -5.53
N GLY A 93 -15.72 -6.21 -5.77
CA GLY A 93 -15.46 -7.27 -6.74
C GLY A 93 -14.49 -8.34 -6.22
N ARG A 94 -13.97 -9.16 -7.14
CA ARG A 94 -13.08 -10.27 -6.80
C ARG A 94 -11.70 -9.75 -6.35
N PRO A 95 -11.13 -10.26 -5.25
CA PRO A 95 -9.78 -9.88 -4.84
C PRO A 95 -8.72 -10.34 -5.85
N CYS A 96 -7.59 -9.64 -5.88
CA CYS A 96 -6.44 -10.00 -6.72
C CYS A 96 -5.79 -11.31 -6.25
N GLY A 97 -5.82 -11.58 -4.95
CA GLY A 97 -5.28 -12.81 -4.38
C GLY A 97 -5.93 -13.17 -3.04
N ILE A 98 -5.94 -14.46 -2.72
CA ILE A 98 -6.42 -14.98 -1.44
C ILE A 98 -5.29 -15.78 -0.81
N HIS A 99 -4.89 -15.44 0.41
CA HIS A 99 -3.76 -16.08 1.08
C HIS A 99 -4.11 -16.48 2.50
N GLN A 100 -3.76 -17.70 2.91
CA GLN A 100 -3.88 -18.12 4.29
C GLN A 100 -2.88 -17.34 5.15
N LYS A 101 -3.33 -16.83 6.29
CA LYS A 101 -2.47 -16.18 7.28
C LYS A 101 -1.55 -17.24 7.86
N GLN A 102 -0.27 -17.17 7.49
CA GLN A 102 0.73 -18.02 8.11
C GLN A 102 0.82 -17.65 9.59
N VAL A 103 0.74 -18.67 10.43
CA VAL A 103 1.03 -18.55 11.86
C VAL A 103 2.49 -18.94 12.00
N ASP A 104 3.30 -18.00 12.50
CA ASP A 104 4.71 -18.29 12.76
C ASP A 104 4.80 -19.50 13.69
N GLN A 105 5.49 -20.55 13.24
CA GLN A 105 5.62 -21.81 13.98
C GLN A 105 6.57 -21.68 15.19
N MET A 106 7.18 -20.51 15.43
CA MET A 106 7.90 -20.19 16.67
C MET A 106 6.99 -19.81 17.84
N VAL A 107 5.91 -20.58 18.08
CA VAL A 107 5.18 -20.59 19.35
C VAL A 107 5.40 -21.94 20.03
N ILE A 108 6.67 -22.20 20.32
CA ILE A 108 7.10 -23.33 21.12
C ILE A 108 6.98 -22.91 22.60
N HIS A 109 6.05 -23.55 23.31
CA HIS A 109 5.87 -23.53 24.77
C HIS A 109 5.13 -22.32 25.37
N SER A 110 3.80 -22.34 25.33
CA SER A 110 2.99 -21.75 26.40
C SER A 110 1.73 -22.60 26.56
N ALA A 111 1.81 -23.62 27.41
CA ALA A 111 0.68 -24.49 27.76
C ALA A 111 -0.41 -23.76 28.59
N SER A 112 -0.29 -22.45 28.75
CA SER A 112 -1.16 -21.58 29.53
C SER A 112 -1.38 -20.24 28.83
N ASP A 113 -1.37 -20.21 27.50
CA ASP A 113 -1.69 -18.96 26.79
C ASP A 113 -3.20 -18.88 26.54
N PRO A 114 -3.92 -17.92 27.13
CA PRO A 114 -5.34 -17.72 26.90
C PRO A 114 -5.61 -17.08 25.53
N ARG A 115 -4.60 -16.94 24.66
CA ARG A 115 -4.76 -16.48 23.28
C ARG A 115 -5.99 -17.14 22.67
N PRO A 116 -6.97 -16.36 22.17
CA PRO A 116 -8.21 -16.92 21.64
C PRO A 116 -7.87 -17.98 20.60
N ARG A 117 -8.63 -19.08 20.56
CA ARG A 117 -8.50 -20.17 19.57
C ARG A 117 -8.48 -19.71 18.10
N THR A 118 -8.66 -18.41 17.84
CA THR A 118 -8.54 -17.76 16.54
C THR A 118 -7.13 -17.84 15.94
N THR A 119 -6.07 -17.98 16.72
CA THR A 119 -4.70 -18.17 16.17
C THR A 119 -4.44 -19.58 15.64
N LEU A 120 -5.31 -20.55 15.92
CA LEU A 120 -5.26 -21.91 15.36
C LEU A 120 -6.21 -22.09 14.18
N CYS A 121 -7.03 -21.09 13.89
CA CYS A 121 -8.00 -21.15 12.80
C CYS A 121 -7.45 -20.43 11.58
N GLY A 122 -7.59 -21.04 10.41
CA GLY A 122 -7.06 -20.58 9.12
C GLY A 122 -7.69 -19.27 8.65
N ASP A 123 -7.35 -18.19 9.33
CA ASP A 123 -7.61 -16.84 8.86
C ASP A 123 -6.99 -16.67 7.48
N TYR A 124 -7.61 -15.84 6.66
CA TYR A 124 -7.11 -15.59 5.31
C TYR A 124 -7.29 -14.13 4.93
N PHE A 125 -6.40 -13.69 4.06
CA PHE A 125 -6.39 -12.36 3.49
C PHE A 125 -7.03 -12.37 2.11
N TYR A 126 -7.84 -11.35 1.85
CA TYR A 126 -8.15 -10.88 0.50
C TYR A 126 -7.26 -9.69 0.20
N ASN A 127 -6.45 -9.81 -0.86
CA ASN A 127 -5.55 -8.76 -1.28
C ASN A 127 -6.16 -8.01 -2.47
N TYR A 128 -6.42 -6.73 -2.30
CA TYR A 128 -6.85 -5.81 -3.33
C TYR A 128 -5.68 -4.90 -3.70
N PHE A 129 -4.71 -5.46 -4.43
CA PHE A 129 -3.50 -4.73 -4.83
C PHE A 129 -3.80 -3.49 -5.64
N THR A 130 -4.88 -3.46 -6.42
CA THR A 130 -5.32 -2.29 -7.20
C THR A 130 -5.84 -1.14 -6.33
N ARG A 131 -6.15 -1.41 -5.06
CA ARG A 131 -6.67 -0.46 -4.06
C ARG A 131 -5.71 -0.24 -2.88
N GLY A 132 -4.54 -0.89 -2.89
CA GLY A 132 -3.59 -0.83 -1.78
C GLY A 132 -4.17 -1.30 -0.44
N LEU A 133 -5.00 -2.36 -0.45
CA LEU A 133 -5.73 -2.84 0.72
C LEU A 133 -5.65 -4.36 0.84
N ASP A 134 -5.40 -4.86 2.06
CA ASP A 134 -5.70 -6.26 2.41
C ASP A 134 -6.77 -6.33 3.49
N ILE A 135 -7.65 -7.33 3.37
CA ILE A 135 -8.74 -7.58 4.30
C ILE A 135 -8.53 -8.94 4.95
N LEU A 136 -8.39 -8.97 6.27
CA LEU A 136 -8.27 -10.20 7.05
C LEU A 136 -9.65 -10.69 7.49
N PHE A 137 -9.98 -11.90 7.07
CA PHE A 137 -11.15 -12.63 7.54
C PHE A 137 -10.77 -13.59 8.66
N ASP A 138 -11.69 -13.70 9.61
CA ASP A 138 -11.64 -14.73 10.63
C ASP A 138 -11.90 -16.11 10.02
N GLY A 139 -11.06 -17.09 10.33
CA GLY A 139 -11.15 -18.44 9.78
C GLY A 139 -12.37 -19.25 10.23
N GLN A 140 -13.04 -18.88 11.33
CA GLN A 140 -14.24 -19.61 11.81
C GLN A 140 -15.52 -18.96 11.31
N THR A 141 -15.62 -17.65 11.49
CA THR A 141 -16.85 -16.91 11.22
C THR A 141 -16.91 -16.37 9.79
N HIS A 142 -15.78 -16.41 9.06
CA HIS A 142 -15.62 -15.76 7.76
C HIS A 142 -16.08 -14.31 7.78
N LYS A 143 -15.76 -13.60 8.86
CA LYS A 143 -16.10 -12.18 9.02
C LYS A 143 -14.83 -11.32 9.06
N ILE A 144 -14.92 -10.12 8.51
CA ILE A 144 -13.79 -9.17 8.55
C ILE A 144 -13.47 -8.85 9.99
N LYS A 145 -12.19 -8.99 10.35
CA LYS A 145 -11.67 -8.59 11.66
C LYS A 145 -10.55 -7.55 11.60
N LYS A 146 -9.92 -7.36 10.45
CA LYS A 146 -8.85 -6.36 10.27
C LYS A 146 -8.75 -5.89 8.83
N PHE A 147 -8.54 -4.59 8.66
CA PHE A 147 -8.09 -3.99 7.41
C PHE A 147 -6.60 -3.63 7.52
N VAL A 148 -5.86 -3.82 6.43
CA VAL A 148 -4.47 -3.40 6.28
C VAL A 148 -4.41 -2.48 5.07
N LEU A 149 -4.22 -1.19 5.31
CA LEU A 149 -4.00 -0.21 4.26
C LEU A 149 -2.50 -0.14 3.98
N HIS A 150 -2.12 -0.35 2.72
CA HIS A 150 -0.74 -0.25 2.23
C HIS A 150 -0.41 1.15 1.71
N THR A 151 -1.41 2.00 1.56
CA THR A 151 -1.24 3.40 1.17
C THR A 151 -0.77 4.24 2.35
N ASN A 152 0.11 5.19 2.05
CA ASN A 152 0.77 6.10 2.99
C ASN A 152 0.19 7.52 2.82
#